data_AF-A0A3P8SZJ0-F1
#
_entry.id   AF-A0A3P8SZJ0-F1
#
_cell.length_a   1.000
_cell.length_b   1.000
_cell.length_c   1.000
_cell.angle_alpha   90.00
_cell.angle_beta   90.00
_cell.angle_gamma   90.00
#
_symmetry.space_group_name_H-M   'P 1'
#
loop_
_entity.id
_entity.type
_entity.pdbx_description
1 polymer ?
#
loop_
_entity_poly.entity_id
_entity_poly.type
_entity_poly.pdbx_seq_one_letter_code
_entity_poly.pdbx_strand_id
1 'polypeptide(L)'
;MDLYKAAFLLGALICTGGTDVDGYSKTEGASIISLRKRQYSVNTVAECATKCNTETSFTCSFIYIEKDQECWTAESNSKTELILRRTSTALYEKNFLLECVNGIGTDYRGTKAKTKSEKVCQRWQAKYPHRPIHTTDSSPSRPGVL
;
A
#
# COMPACT_ATOMS: atom_id res chain seq x y z
N MET A 1 -37.32 -24.79 40.44
CA MET A 1 -37.85 -24.44 39.10
C MET A 1 -38.34 -23.01 39.29
N ASP A 2 -37.63 -21.95 38.92
CA ASP A 2 -36.93 -21.66 37.66
C ASP A 2 -35.66 -20.84 37.98
N LEU A 3 -34.42 -21.26 37.71
CA LEU A 3 -33.75 -21.56 36.44
C LEU A 3 -33.69 -20.37 35.45
N TYR A 4 -32.55 -19.67 35.54
CA TYR A 4 -31.90 -18.80 34.53
C TYR A 4 -32.44 -17.37 34.30
N LYS A 5 -31.98 -16.42 35.12
CA LYS A 5 -31.65 -15.07 34.64
C LYS A 5 -30.38 -15.14 33.80
N ALA A 6 -30.52 -15.37 32.50
CA ALA A 6 -29.42 -15.28 31.55
C ALA A 6 -29.06 -13.80 31.33
N ALA A 7 -27.96 -13.35 31.93
CA ALA A 7 -27.31 -12.11 31.54
C ALA A 7 -26.68 -12.31 30.16
N PHE A 8 -27.32 -11.78 29.13
CA PHE A 8 -26.69 -11.62 27.82
C PHE A 8 -25.58 -10.57 27.97
N LEU A 9 -24.37 -11.02 28.26
CA LEU A 9 -23.17 -10.26 27.95
C LEU A 9 -23.12 -10.16 26.43
N LEU A 10 -23.67 -9.05 25.90
CA LEU A 10 -23.28 -8.54 24.59
C LEU A 10 -21.79 -8.23 24.68
N GLY A 11 -20.97 -9.25 24.44
CA GLY A 11 -19.57 -9.08 24.12
C GLY A 11 -19.55 -8.25 22.84
N ALA A 12 -19.42 -6.93 23.01
CA ALA A 12 -18.97 -6.09 21.93
C ALA A 12 -17.61 -6.63 21.52
N LEU A 13 -17.59 -7.40 20.42
CA LEU A 13 -16.37 -7.65 19.69
C LEU A 13 -16.02 -6.29 19.08
N ILE A 14 -15.42 -5.42 19.90
CA ILE A 14 -14.81 -4.20 19.40
C ILE A 14 -13.64 -4.73 18.57
N CYS A 15 -13.83 -4.82 17.26
CA CYS A 15 -12.72 -4.94 16.34
C CYS A 15 -11.90 -3.65 16.46
N THR A 16 -11.08 -3.52 17.50
CA THR A 16 -9.95 -2.59 17.54
C THR A 16 -8.89 -3.14 16.60
N GLY A 17 -9.23 -3.25 15.32
CA GLY A 17 -8.48 -4.03 14.34
C GLY A 17 -8.26 -3.23 13.09
N GLY A 18 -7.50 -2.15 13.22
CA GLY A 18 -7.08 -1.31 12.10
C GLY A 18 -7.03 0.15 12.50
N THR A 19 -5.88 0.57 13.03
CA THR A 19 -5.52 1.97 12.88
C THR A 19 -5.37 2.22 11.39
N ASP A 20 -6.38 2.88 10.82
CA ASP A 20 -6.27 3.46 9.50
C ASP A 20 -5.08 4.42 9.51
N VAL A 21 -4.21 4.30 8.53
CA VAL A 21 -3.03 5.15 8.41
C VAL A 21 -3.22 5.99 7.18
N ASP A 22 -3.32 7.30 7.39
CA ASP A 22 -3.54 8.24 6.29
C ASP A 22 -2.50 8.06 5.17
N GLY A 23 -2.96 8.11 3.93
CA GLY A 23 -2.14 7.88 2.74
C GLY A 23 -1.83 6.41 2.42
N TYR A 24 -2.36 5.45 3.18
CA TYR A 24 -2.20 4.01 2.91
C TYR A 24 -3.54 3.29 2.73
N SER A 25 -3.52 2.29 1.85
CA SER A 25 -4.58 1.30 1.69
C SER A 25 -4.19 0.06 2.46
N LYS A 26 -5.05 -0.38 3.38
CA LYS A 26 -4.84 -1.56 4.22
C LYS A 26 -5.47 -2.80 3.60
N THR A 27 -4.72 -3.89 3.54
CA THR A 27 -5.21 -5.22 3.20
C THR A 27 -5.02 -6.16 4.39
N GLU A 28 -6.12 -6.49 5.08
CA GLU A 28 -6.11 -7.39 6.23
C GLU A 28 -5.66 -8.80 5.84
N GLY A 29 -4.90 -9.42 6.73
CA GLY A 29 -4.45 -10.81 6.60
C GLY A 29 -3.49 -11.07 5.45
N ALA A 30 -2.83 -10.04 4.91
CA ALA A 30 -1.97 -10.12 3.74
C ALA A 30 -0.51 -9.78 4.07
N SER A 31 0.42 -10.48 3.43
CA SER A 31 1.87 -10.28 3.53
C SER A 31 2.51 -10.53 2.17
N ILE A 32 3.46 -9.71 1.75
CA ILE A 32 4.23 -9.94 0.51
C ILE A 32 5.55 -10.67 0.81
N ILE A 33 5.95 -11.57 -0.09
CA ILE A 33 7.19 -12.36 0.04
C ILE A 33 8.37 -11.57 -0.55
N SER A 34 8.73 -10.43 0.05
CA SER A 34 9.85 -9.63 -0.44
C SER A 34 11.20 -10.12 0.13
N LEU A 35 12.15 -10.43 -0.76
CA LEU A 35 13.53 -10.79 -0.39
C LEU A 35 14.37 -9.58 0.06
N ARG A 36 13.96 -8.35 -0.30
CA ARG A 36 14.65 -7.10 0.01
C ARG A 36 13.93 -6.29 1.09
N LYS A 37 13.33 -6.98 2.05
CA LYS A 37 12.63 -6.33 3.17
C LYS A 37 13.61 -5.81 4.21
N ARG A 38 13.25 -4.70 4.86
CA ARG A 38 13.89 -4.22 6.10
C ARG A 38 12.94 -4.50 7.27
N GLN A 39 13.48 -5.01 8.36
CA GLN A 39 12.70 -5.48 9.50
C GLN A 39 12.99 -4.61 10.73
N TYR A 40 11.94 -4.25 11.46
CA TYR A 40 11.98 -3.40 12.64
C TYR A 40 11.04 -3.95 13.72
N SER A 41 11.43 -3.81 14.98
CA SER A 41 10.53 -4.01 16.12
C SER A 41 9.86 -2.68 16.47
N VAL A 42 8.54 -2.61 16.33
CA VAL A 42 7.75 -1.39 16.58
C VAL A 42 6.41 -1.75 17.21
N ASN A 43 5.92 -0.91 18.09
CA ASN A 43 4.77 -1.25 18.92
C ASN A 43 3.44 -0.85 18.27
N THR A 44 3.48 -0.04 17.21
CA THR A 44 2.29 0.47 16.54
C THR A 44 2.44 0.48 15.02
N VAL A 45 1.31 0.40 14.32
CA VAL A 45 1.26 0.56 12.87
C VAL A 45 1.76 1.95 12.45
N ALA A 46 1.46 3.00 13.23
CA ALA A 46 1.88 4.38 12.95
C ALA A 46 3.41 4.55 12.99
N GLU A 47 4.09 3.87 13.91
CA GLU A 47 5.56 3.82 13.93
C GLU A 47 6.11 3.12 12.68
N CYS A 48 5.51 2.01 12.25
CA CYS A 48 5.89 1.32 11.02
C CYS A 48 5.70 2.20 9.78
N ALA A 49 4.56 2.90 9.71
CA ALA A 49 4.27 3.86 8.64
C ALA A 49 5.29 5.00 8.62
N THR A 50 5.75 5.47 9.78
CA THR A 50 6.81 6.49 9.88
C THR A 50 8.12 5.97 9.29
N LYS A 51 8.55 4.73 9.61
CA LYS A 51 9.73 4.11 8.99
C LYS A 51 9.61 4.05 7.48
N CYS A 52 8.43 3.67 6.97
CA CYS A 52 8.17 3.59 5.54
C CYS A 52 8.16 4.98 4.88
N ASN A 53 7.58 5.99 5.52
CA ASN A 53 7.55 7.38 5.04
C ASN A 53 8.94 8.04 4.98
N THR A 54 9.86 7.63 5.86
CA THR A 54 11.25 8.12 5.86
C THR A 54 12.12 7.46 4.80
N GLU A 55 11.65 6.42 4.11
CA GLU A 55 12.38 5.79 3.03
C GLU A 55 12.41 6.68 1.80
N THR A 56 13.61 6.98 1.31
CA THR A 56 13.82 7.81 0.12
C THR A 56 14.46 7.06 -1.04
N SER A 57 14.95 5.83 -0.80
CA SER A 57 15.65 5.03 -1.82
C SER A 57 14.67 4.36 -2.78
N PHE A 58 13.44 4.09 -2.34
CA PHE A 58 12.41 3.39 -3.12
C PHE A 58 11.00 3.76 -2.64
N THR A 59 10.00 3.40 -3.45
CA THR A 59 8.59 3.52 -3.05
C THR A 59 8.26 2.44 -2.04
N CYS A 60 8.15 2.82 -0.77
CA CYS A 60 7.95 1.85 0.31
C CYS A 60 6.47 1.42 0.44
N SER A 61 6.26 0.11 0.56
CA SER A 61 5.09 -0.53 1.16
C SER A 61 5.51 -1.22 2.46
N PHE A 62 4.60 -1.45 3.40
CA PHE A 62 4.95 -2.10 4.65
C PHE A 62 3.94 -3.14 5.12
N ILE A 63 4.41 -4.06 5.95
CA ILE A 63 3.62 -5.11 6.58
C ILE A 63 3.78 -4.94 8.08
N TYR A 64 2.67 -4.98 8.81
CA TYR A 64 2.68 -4.97 10.27
C TYR A 64 2.11 -6.28 10.81
N ILE A 65 2.86 -6.92 11.72
CA ILE A 65 2.48 -8.17 12.39
C ILE A 65 2.21 -7.82 13.85
N GLU A 66 0.93 -7.75 14.21
CA GLU A 66 0.49 -7.23 15.51
C GLU A 66 0.94 -8.13 16.68
N LYS A 67 0.85 -9.44 16.49
CA LYS A 67 1.25 -10.43 17.51
C LYS A 67 2.73 -10.35 17.87
N ASP A 68 3.57 -10.01 16.90
CA ASP A 68 5.03 -10.04 17.02
C ASP A 68 5.62 -8.63 17.20
N GLN A 69 4.78 -7.59 17.20
CA GLN A 69 5.20 -6.18 17.22
C GLN A 69 6.28 -5.88 16.18
N GLU A 70 6.04 -6.38 14.97
CA GLU A 70 7.03 -6.45 13.91
C GLU A 70 6.57 -5.68 12.68
N CYS A 71 7.50 -4.92 12.10
CA CYS A 71 7.30 -4.11 10.91
C CYS A 71 8.29 -4.51 9.82
N TRP A 72 7.79 -4.84 8.64
CA TRP A 72 8.60 -5.07 7.45
C TRP A 72 8.32 -3.98 6.42
N THR A 73 9.33 -3.22 6.04
CA THR A 73 9.24 -2.31 4.89
C THR A 73 9.88 -2.95 3.66
N ALA A 74 9.32 -2.70 2.48
CA ALA A 74 9.80 -3.26 1.22
C ALA A 74 9.54 -2.31 0.04
N GLU A 75 10.37 -2.42 -0.99
CA GLU A 75 10.16 -1.79 -2.30
C GLU A 75 9.03 -2.47 -3.09
N SER A 76 8.80 -3.75 -2.79
CA SER A 76 7.75 -4.57 -3.40
C SER A 76 6.35 -4.19 -2.89
N ASN A 77 5.34 -4.47 -3.70
CA ASN A 77 3.92 -4.30 -3.37
C ASN A 77 3.08 -5.48 -3.92
N SER A 78 1.77 -5.45 -3.74
CA SER A 78 0.83 -6.51 -4.16
C SER A 78 0.82 -6.79 -5.66
N LYS A 79 1.32 -5.87 -6.50
CA LYS A 79 1.38 -6.02 -7.96
C LYS A 79 2.68 -6.65 -8.43
N THR A 80 3.75 -6.52 -7.65
CA THR A 80 5.09 -7.00 -8.02
C THR A 80 5.44 -8.34 -7.38
N GLU A 81 4.78 -8.70 -6.27
CA GLU A 81 5.06 -9.90 -5.49
C GLU A 81 3.80 -10.71 -5.19
N LEU A 82 4.01 -11.97 -4.82
CA LEU A 82 2.94 -12.85 -4.35
C LEU A 82 2.44 -12.42 -2.96
N ILE A 83 1.11 -12.40 -2.81
CA ILE A 83 0.44 -12.18 -1.53
C ILE A 83 0.25 -13.52 -0.83
N LEU A 84 0.84 -13.65 0.35
CA LEU A 84 0.59 -14.73 1.29
C LEU A 84 -0.45 -14.30 2.32
N ARG A 85 -1.37 -15.19 2.65
CA ARG A 85 -2.34 -14.98 3.72
C ARG A 85 -1.77 -15.40 5.07
N ARG A 86 -1.84 -14.52 6.07
CA ARG A 86 -1.39 -14.77 7.45
C ARG A 86 -2.31 -14.11 8.45
N THR A 87 -2.56 -14.78 9.57
CA THR A 87 -3.32 -14.21 10.69
C THR A 87 -2.52 -13.11 11.38
N SER A 88 -3.21 -12.09 11.92
CA SER A 88 -2.57 -11.00 12.68
C SER A 88 -1.51 -10.22 11.90
N THR A 89 -1.68 -10.15 10.58
CA THR A 89 -0.80 -9.39 9.68
C THR A 89 -1.66 -8.51 8.79
N ALA A 90 -1.20 -7.30 8.47
CA ALA A 90 -1.81 -6.47 7.44
C ALA A 90 -0.74 -5.84 6.55
N LEU A 91 -1.04 -5.77 5.24
CA LEU A 91 -0.24 -5.10 4.23
C LEU A 91 -0.77 -3.67 4.03
N TYR A 92 0.13 -2.69 3.99
CA TYR A 92 -0.16 -1.28 3.80
C TYR A 92 0.60 -0.77 2.57
N GLU A 93 -0.16 -0.31 1.58
CA GLU A 93 0.37 0.18 0.31
C GLU A 93 -0.03 1.64 0.12
N LYS A 94 0.85 2.45 -0.48
CA LYS A 94 0.56 3.87 -0.72
C LYS A 94 -0.69 4.04 -1.59
N ASN A 95 -1.60 4.94 -1.20
CA ASN A 95 -2.87 5.17 -1.91
C ASN A 95 -2.67 5.55 -3.38
N PHE A 96 -1.59 6.26 -3.72
CA PHE A 96 -1.30 6.61 -5.10
C PHE A 96 -1.00 5.40 -6.00
N LEU A 97 -0.68 4.23 -5.43
CA LEU A 97 -0.49 2.99 -6.18
C LEU A 97 -1.81 2.33 -6.55
N LEU A 98 -2.95 2.78 -6.03
CA LEU A 98 -4.25 2.23 -6.40
C LEU A 98 -4.52 2.46 -7.89
N GLU A 99 -5.25 1.53 -8.52
CA GLU A 99 -5.72 1.68 -9.90
C GLU A 99 -6.98 2.56 -10.01
N CYS A 100 -7.10 3.53 -9.11
CA CYS A 100 -8.15 4.53 -9.08
C CYS A 100 -7.55 5.92 -8.83
N VAL A 101 -8.31 6.95 -9.19
CA VAL A 101 -7.88 8.35 -9.09
C VAL A 101 -8.75 9.06 -8.06
N ASN A 102 -8.11 9.78 -7.14
CA ASN A 102 -8.77 10.74 -6.25
C ASN A 102 -8.71 12.15 -6.86
N GLY A 103 -9.83 12.86 -6.87
CA GLY A 103 -9.91 14.23 -7.41
C GLY A 103 -9.40 14.31 -8.86
N ILE A 104 -8.36 15.13 -9.09
CA ILE A 104 -7.77 15.34 -10.42
C ILE A 104 -6.57 14.42 -10.73
N GLY A 105 -6.17 13.55 -9.79
CA GLY A 105 -5.12 12.54 -10.02
C GLY A 105 -3.70 13.08 -10.19
N THR A 106 -3.37 14.22 -9.60
CA THR A 106 -1.99 14.75 -9.58
C THR A 106 -1.02 13.80 -8.86
N ASP A 107 -1.52 13.05 -7.90
CA ASP A 107 -0.81 12.06 -7.11
C ASP A 107 -0.94 10.64 -7.67
N TYR A 108 -1.75 10.38 -8.70
CA TYR A 108 -1.90 9.02 -9.26
C TYR A 108 -0.57 8.46 -9.77
N ARG A 109 -0.24 7.22 -9.39
CA ARG A 109 0.96 6.47 -9.79
C ARG A 109 0.65 5.01 -10.14
N GLY A 110 -0.59 4.69 -10.50
CA GLY A 110 -0.97 3.37 -11.00
C GLY A 110 -0.41 3.09 -12.41
N THR A 111 -0.78 1.94 -12.98
CA THR A 111 -0.12 1.37 -14.17
C THR A 111 -0.93 1.49 -15.47
N LYS A 112 -2.01 2.29 -15.47
CA LYS A 112 -2.81 2.53 -16.69
C LYS A 112 -1.95 3.08 -17.83
N ALA A 113 -1.74 2.26 -18.86
CA ALA A 113 -0.94 2.58 -20.04
C ALA A 113 -1.77 2.64 -21.33
N LYS A 114 -3.08 2.86 -21.23
CA LYS A 114 -3.99 3.08 -22.36
C LYS A 114 -4.85 4.32 -22.15
N THR A 115 -5.14 5.01 -23.23
CA THR A 115 -6.06 6.16 -23.23
C THR A 115 -7.52 5.71 -23.14
N LYS A 116 -8.44 6.66 -22.90
CA LYS A 116 -9.90 6.43 -22.98
C LYS A 116 -10.35 5.83 -24.33
N SER A 117 -9.61 6.07 -25.40
CA SER A 117 -9.85 5.54 -26.74
C SER A 117 -9.04 4.27 -27.04
N GLU A 118 -8.55 3.58 -26.01
CA GLU A 118 -7.82 2.30 -26.07
C GLU A 118 -6.48 2.36 -26.81
N LYS A 119 -5.94 3.55 -27.09
CA LYS A 119 -4.60 3.71 -27.67
C LYS A 119 -3.54 3.46 -26.60
N VAL A 120 -2.49 2.72 -26.95
CA VAL A 120 -1.35 2.47 -26.06
C VAL A 120 -0.57 3.77 -25.84
N CYS A 121 -0.23 4.06 -24.59
CA CYS A 121 0.56 5.23 -24.22
C CYS A 121 1.99 5.13 -24.76
N GLN A 122 2.55 6.27 -25.17
CA GLN A 122 3.97 6.41 -25.46
C GLN A 122 4.77 6.48 -24.14
N ARG A 123 5.91 5.79 -24.05
CA ARG A 123 6.86 5.95 -22.94
C ARG A 123 7.30 7.41 -22.82
N TRP A 124 7.36 7.95 -21.61
CA TRP A 124 7.72 9.36 -21.38
C TRP A 124 9.14 9.73 -21.87
N GLN A 125 10.05 8.76 -21.92
CA GLN A 125 11.42 8.96 -22.42
C GLN A 125 11.53 8.78 -23.95
N ALA A 126 10.53 8.17 -24.60
CA ALA A 126 10.55 7.99 -26.04
C ALA A 126 10.32 9.35 -26.74
N LYS A 127 11.02 9.57 -27.85
CA LYS A 127 10.90 10.80 -28.67
C LYS A 127 10.06 10.60 -29.94
N TYR A 128 9.43 9.44 -30.08
CA TYR A 128 8.61 9.04 -31.23
C TYR A 128 7.42 8.19 -30.75
N PRO A 129 6.22 8.32 -31.34
CA PRO A 129 5.84 9.22 -32.45
C PRO A 129 5.73 10.70 -32.08
N HIS A 130 5.59 11.02 -30.79
CA HIS A 130 5.51 12.39 -30.30
C HIS A 130 6.79 12.79 -29.56
N ARG A 131 7.16 14.07 -29.56
CA ARG A 131 8.23 14.59 -28.70
C ARG A 131 7.62 15.12 -27.40
N PRO A 132 7.82 14.46 -26.25
CA PRO A 132 7.22 14.87 -24.98
C PRO A 132 7.84 16.17 -24.46
N ILE A 133 6.99 17.06 -23.93
CA ILE A 133 7.43 18.28 -23.19
C ILE A 133 7.76 17.93 -21.74
N HIS A 134 7.11 16.90 -21.20
CA HIS A 134 7.38 16.35 -19.86
C HIS A 134 8.16 15.05 -19.99
N THR A 135 9.38 15.03 -19.46
CA THR A 135 10.22 13.83 -19.33
C THR A 135 10.43 13.48 -17.87
N THR A 136 10.79 12.21 -17.59
CA THR A 136 11.12 11.76 -16.23
C THR A 136 12.27 12.56 -15.61
N ASP A 137 13.18 13.06 -16.44
CA ASP A 137 14.33 13.87 -16.02
C ASP A 137 13.90 15.30 -15.59
N SER A 138 12.94 15.88 -16.32
CA SER A 138 12.32 17.17 -15.97
C SER A 138 11.28 17.09 -14.84
N SER A 139 10.89 15.88 -14.42
CA SER A 139 9.84 15.64 -13.42
C SER A 139 10.10 14.34 -12.65
N PRO A 140 11.13 14.30 -11.78
CA PRO A 140 11.59 13.09 -11.10
C PRO A 140 10.55 12.49 -10.14
N SER A 141 9.55 13.27 -9.70
CA SER A 141 8.45 12.80 -8.85
C SER A 141 7.31 12.11 -9.60
N ARG A 142 7.40 12.00 -10.94
CA ARG A 142 6.44 11.27 -11.79
C ARG A 142 7.13 10.03 -12.38
N PRO A 143 6.92 8.83 -11.83
CA PRO A 143 7.47 7.61 -12.39
C PRO A 143 6.96 7.47 -13.81
N GLY A 144 7.90 7.23 -14.71
CA GLY A 144 7.57 6.98 -16.11
C GLY A 144 6.71 5.72 -16.19
N VAL A 145 5.63 5.79 -16.97
CA VAL A 145 5.02 4.58 -17.54
C VAL A 145 6.14 3.81 -18.23
N LEU A 146 6.37 2.58 -17.77
CA LEU A 146 7.35 1.63 -18.31
C LEU A 146 7.11 1.34 -19.79
#